data_AF-A0A926CS76-F1
#
_entry.id   AF-A0A926CS76-F1
#
_cell.length_a   1.000
_cell.length_b   1.000
_cell.length_c   1.000
_cell.angle_alpha   90.00
_cell.angle_beta   90.00
_cell.angle_gamma   90.00
#
_symmetry.space_group_name_H-M   'P 1'
#
loop_
_entity.id
_entity.type
_entity.pdbx_description
1 polymer ?
#
loop_
_entity_poly.entity_id
_entity_poly.type
_entity_poly.pdbx_seq_one_letter_code
_entity_poly.pdbx_strand_id
1 'polypeptide(L)'
;MKSRLLVLVLLFPLLLVACNRAEVTDVQRSADGGIDATVTFTEDDLNTAIQEALAAGENPLLRNPQVDLQPGQIVINGEHDQRDGSGTVSGTLTVAVTIEEGQLKTTVTAATIESVPLSDTRVTQFNERLAEAFARRAARDRGVITVKAVTITDTTFEVVVNAQRG
;
A
#
# COMPACT_ATOMS: atom_id res chain seq x y z
N MET A 1 -8.65 21.29 -34.68
CA MET A 1 -9.38 20.58 -33.60
C MET A 1 -8.36 19.94 -32.65
N LYS A 2 -7.73 20.72 -31.76
CA LYS A 2 -6.64 20.23 -30.86
C LYS A 2 -6.91 20.46 -29.37
N SER A 3 -7.99 21.16 -29.01
CA SER A 3 -8.24 21.61 -27.64
C SER A 3 -9.20 20.72 -26.85
N ARG A 4 -9.67 19.60 -27.42
CA ARG A 4 -10.56 18.65 -26.71
C ARG A 4 -9.82 17.44 -26.10
N LEU A 5 -8.53 17.27 -26.42
CA LEU A 5 -7.72 16.13 -25.93
C LEU A 5 -7.12 16.37 -24.53
N LEU A 6 -6.93 17.63 -24.13
CA LEU A 6 -6.35 17.99 -22.83
C LEU A 6 -7.34 17.78 -21.67
N VAL A 7 -8.64 17.80 -21.95
CA VAL A 7 -9.70 17.65 -20.93
C VAL A 7 -9.93 16.17 -20.56
N LEU A 8 -9.60 15.22 -21.45
CA LEU A 8 -9.81 13.79 -21.18
C LEU A 8 -8.68 13.16 -20.34
N VAL A 9 -7.45 13.69 -20.46
CA VAL A 9 -6.27 13.22 -19.70
C VAL A 9 -6.30 13.75 -18.26
N LEU A 10 -6.89 14.94 -18.05
CA LEU A 10 -7.13 15.49 -16.71
C LEU A 10 -8.20 14.72 -15.91
N LEU A 11 -9.01 13.89 -16.58
CA LEU A 11 -10.07 13.09 -15.96
C LEU A 11 -9.57 11.76 -15.38
N PHE A 12 -8.37 11.32 -15.74
CA PHE A 12 -7.76 10.09 -15.24
C PHE A 12 -7.26 10.19 -13.79
N PRO A 13 -6.61 11.29 -13.33
CA PRO A 13 -6.28 11.43 -11.90
C PRO A 13 -7.53 11.59 -11.02
N LEU A 14 -8.67 12.04 -11.57
CA LEU A 14 -9.92 12.21 -10.83
C LEU A 14 -10.57 10.89 -10.36
N LEU A 15 -10.25 9.75 -10.98
CA LEU A 15 -10.76 8.44 -10.55
C LEU A 15 -9.96 7.86 -9.38
N LEU A 16 -8.69 8.23 -9.22
CA LEU A 16 -7.86 7.87 -8.05
C LEU A 16 -8.21 8.73 -6.82
N VAL A 17 -8.67 9.96 -7.05
CA VAL A 17 -9.15 10.91 -6.03
C VAL A 17 -10.56 10.58 -5.51
N ALA A 18 -11.29 9.64 -6.12
CA ALA A 18 -12.66 9.31 -5.71
C ALA A 18 -12.80 8.75 -4.27
N CYS A 19 -11.68 8.40 -3.61
CA CYS A 19 -11.66 8.09 -2.18
C CYS A 19 -10.96 9.14 -1.31
N ASN A 20 -10.43 10.24 -1.86
CA ASN A 20 -9.73 11.29 -1.10
C ASN A 20 -8.53 10.80 -0.26
N ARG A 21 -7.96 9.62 -0.58
CA ARG A 21 -6.94 8.92 0.22
C ARG A 21 -5.53 8.91 -0.41
N ALA A 22 -5.29 9.76 -1.40
CA ALA A 22 -4.01 9.89 -2.07
C ALA A 22 -3.95 11.21 -2.85
N GLU A 23 -2.81 11.87 -2.81
CA GLU A 23 -2.55 13.08 -3.59
C GLU A 23 -1.67 12.75 -4.81
N VAL A 24 -2.07 13.20 -6.00
CA VAL A 24 -1.21 13.17 -7.18
C VAL A 24 -0.37 14.44 -7.16
N THR A 25 0.89 14.32 -6.72
CA THR A 25 1.78 15.47 -6.47
C THR A 25 2.55 15.88 -7.71
N ASP A 26 2.78 14.97 -8.64
CA ASP A 26 3.49 15.25 -9.88
C ASP A 26 2.95 14.42 -11.05
N VAL A 27 2.94 15.01 -12.24
CA VAL A 27 2.52 14.35 -13.49
C VAL A 27 3.42 14.82 -14.62
N GLN A 28 4.19 13.89 -15.17
CA GLN A 28 5.15 14.15 -16.23
C GLN A 28 4.95 13.21 -17.41
N ARG A 29 5.36 13.65 -18.60
CA ARG A 29 5.34 12.79 -19.78
C ARG A 29 6.61 11.94 -19.81
N SER A 30 6.45 10.64 -19.88
CA SER A 30 7.57 9.69 -19.93
C SER A 30 8.13 9.56 -21.36
N ALA A 31 9.40 9.18 -21.48
CA ALA A 31 10.13 9.06 -22.74
C ALA A 31 9.60 7.94 -23.65
N ASP A 32 8.94 6.94 -23.06
CA ASP A 32 8.24 5.85 -23.74
C ASP A 32 6.87 6.26 -24.32
N GLY A 33 6.46 7.51 -24.14
CA GLY A 33 5.18 8.03 -24.60
C GLY A 33 4.04 7.85 -23.60
N GLY A 34 4.30 7.24 -22.44
CA GLY A 34 3.38 7.15 -21.31
C GLY A 34 3.35 8.43 -20.45
N ILE A 35 2.61 8.36 -19.35
CA ILE A 35 2.52 9.41 -18.33
C ILE A 35 3.05 8.85 -17.01
N ASP A 36 4.12 9.45 -16.49
CA ASP A 36 4.56 9.21 -15.12
C ASP A 36 3.74 10.07 -14.16
N ALA A 37 3.15 9.47 -13.14
CA ALA A 37 2.45 10.17 -12.07
C ALA A 37 3.02 9.74 -10.72
N THR A 38 3.31 10.71 -9.86
CA THR A 38 3.70 10.47 -8.48
C THR A 38 2.46 10.55 -7.61
N VAL A 39 2.19 9.46 -6.91
CA VAL A 39 1.09 9.35 -5.96
C VAL A 39 1.68 9.30 -4.56
N THR A 40 1.27 10.22 -3.71
CA THR A 40 1.74 10.34 -2.33
C THR A 40 0.61 9.94 -1.38
N PHE A 41 0.95 9.10 -0.41
CA PHE A 41 0.08 8.63 0.66
C PHE A 41 0.66 9.07 2.01
N THR A 42 -0.22 9.52 2.89
CA THR A 42 0.13 9.84 4.27
C THR A 42 0.09 8.60 5.15
N GLU A 43 0.60 8.71 6.38
CA GLU A 43 0.45 7.66 7.39
C GLU A 43 -1.02 7.33 7.65
N ASP A 44 -1.90 8.34 7.71
CA ASP A 44 -3.34 8.16 7.94
C ASP A 44 -4.01 7.36 6.80
N ASP A 45 -3.61 7.62 5.55
CA ASP A 45 -4.10 6.88 4.39
C ASP A 45 -3.73 5.40 4.48
N LEU A 46 -2.47 5.14 4.84
CA LEU A 46 -1.96 3.78 5.03
C LEU A 46 -2.58 3.09 6.24
N ASN A 47 -2.77 3.82 7.34
CA ASN A 47 -3.37 3.31 8.56
C ASN A 47 -4.79 2.80 8.29
N THR A 48 -5.57 3.56 7.52
CA THR A 48 -6.91 3.15 7.10
C THR A 48 -6.87 1.90 6.22
N ALA A 49 -5.96 1.85 5.24
CA ALA A 49 -5.82 0.68 4.36
C ALA A 49 -5.38 -0.59 5.11
N ILE A 50 -4.46 -0.44 6.08
CA ILE A 50 -3.95 -1.55 6.90
C ILE A 50 -5.01 -2.02 7.90
N GLN A 51 -5.78 -1.11 8.50
CA GLN A 51 -6.96 -1.47 9.30
C GLN A 51 -7.95 -2.31 8.51
N GLU A 52 -8.30 -1.87 7.30
CA GLU A 52 -9.21 -2.62 6.41
C GLU A 52 -8.65 -4.02 6.07
N ALA A 53 -7.36 -4.13 5.78
CA ALA A 53 -6.71 -5.41 5.46
C ALA A 53 -6.64 -6.39 6.65
N LEU A 54 -6.38 -5.87 7.85
CA LEU A 54 -6.34 -6.66 9.08
C LEU A 54 -7.76 -7.10 9.51
N ALA A 55 -8.73 -6.19 9.44
CA ALA A 55 -10.13 -6.45 9.80
C ALA A 55 -10.84 -7.43 8.86
N ALA A 56 -10.34 -7.62 7.63
CA ALA A 56 -10.89 -8.58 6.68
C ALA A 56 -10.72 -10.06 7.11
N GLY A 57 -9.95 -10.36 8.16
CA GLY A 57 -9.81 -11.72 8.70
C GLY A 57 -10.66 -11.93 9.97
N GLU A 58 -11.21 -13.13 10.14
CA GLU A 58 -11.98 -13.51 11.34
C GLU A 58 -11.16 -13.46 12.63
N ASN A 59 -9.84 -13.67 12.54
CA ASN A 59 -8.89 -13.55 13.64
C ASN A 59 -7.72 -12.63 13.23
N PRO A 60 -7.81 -11.32 13.50
CA PRO A 60 -6.80 -10.37 13.06
C PRO A 60 -5.48 -10.57 13.80
N LEU A 61 -4.37 -10.44 13.07
CA LEU A 61 -3.03 -10.57 13.66
C LEU A 61 -2.75 -9.42 14.65
N LEU A 62 -3.29 -8.23 14.39
CA LEU A 62 -3.26 -7.08 15.29
C LEU A 62 -4.64 -6.41 15.32
N ARG A 63 -5.04 -5.96 16.50
CA ARG A 63 -6.19 -5.08 16.77
C ARG A 63 -5.67 -3.66 16.97
N ASN A 64 -6.53 -2.68 16.67
CA ASN A 64 -6.21 -1.25 16.81
C ASN A 64 -4.85 -0.86 16.20
N PRO A 65 -4.55 -1.26 14.95
CA PRO A 65 -3.25 -1.01 14.37
C PRO A 65 -3.03 0.50 14.20
N GLN A 66 -1.79 0.91 14.42
CA GLN A 66 -1.24 2.22 14.15
C GLN A 66 -0.04 2.05 13.23
N VAL A 67 -0.05 2.79 12.13
CA VAL A 67 1.02 2.80 11.14
C VAL A 67 1.99 3.93 11.47
N ASP A 68 3.27 3.59 11.43
CA ASP A 68 4.40 4.50 11.57
C ASP A 68 5.30 4.29 10.35
N LEU A 69 5.47 5.34 9.55
CA LEU A 69 6.33 5.33 8.38
C LEU A 69 7.77 5.58 8.82
N GLN A 70 8.67 4.70 8.39
CA GLN A 70 10.09 4.85 8.63
C GLN A 70 10.84 4.76 7.30
N PRO A 71 12.02 5.40 7.15
CA PRO A 71 12.77 5.33 5.92
C PRO A 71 12.97 3.89 5.42
N GLY A 72 12.34 3.58 4.28
CA GLY A 72 12.38 2.26 3.63
C GLY A 72 11.46 1.17 4.19
N GLN A 73 10.66 1.43 5.22
CA GLN A 73 9.79 0.42 5.83
C GLN A 73 8.51 1.00 6.46
N ILE A 74 7.51 0.15 6.64
CA ILE A 74 6.27 0.47 7.33
C ILE A 74 6.27 -0.31 8.64
N VAL A 75 6.15 0.37 9.77
CA VAL A 75 6.01 -0.26 11.08
C VAL A 75 4.56 -0.19 11.51
N ILE A 76 4.00 -1.34 11.88
CA ILE A 76 2.61 -1.47 12.29
C ILE A 76 2.61 -1.94 13.75
N ASN A 77 2.13 -1.09 14.64
CA ASN A 77 1.98 -1.41 16.05
C ASN A 77 0.51 -1.68 16.35
N GLY A 78 0.21 -2.63 17.24
CA GLY A 78 -1.16 -2.89 17.65
C GLY A 78 -1.22 -3.85 18.83
N GLU A 79 -2.41 -4.37 19.09
CA GLU A 79 -2.68 -5.30 20.17
C GLU A 79 -2.93 -6.71 19.62
N HIS A 80 -2.42 -7.74 20.28
CA HIS A 80 -2.67 -9.15 19.95
C HIS A 80 -3.36 -9.84 21.11
N ASP A 81 -4.42 -10.60 20.84
CA ASP A 81 -5.05 -11.45 21.85
C ASP A 81 -4.10 -12.61 22.19
N GLN A 82 -3.75 -12.77 23.46
CA GLN A 82 -2.89 -13.86 23.89
C GLN A 82 -3.54 -15.20 23.60
N ARG A 83 -2.75 -16.18 23.13
CA ARG A 83 -3.28 -17.52 22.80
C ARG A 83 -3.89 -18.23 24.01
N ASP A 84 -3.42 -17.94 25.22
CA ASP A 84 -3.94 -18.51 26.47
C ASP A 84 -5.21 -17.81 26.98
N GLY A 85 -5.67 -16.75 26.28
CA GLY A 85 -6.84 -15.96 26.67
C GLY A 85 -6.62 -15.05 27.89
N SER A 86 -5.37 -14.89 28.35
CA SER A 86 -5.04 -14.10 29.54
C SER A 86 -5.14 -12.58 29.34
N GLY A 87 -5.32 -12.12 28.09
CA GLY A 87 -5.56 -10.73 27.77
C GLY A 87 -5.04 -10.35 26.38
N THR A 88 -4.59 -9.09 26.25
CA THR A 88 -3.92 -8.58 25.06
C THR A 88 -2.47 -8.23 25.36
N VAL A 89 -1.60 -8.35 24.36
CA VAL A 89 -0.21 -7.86 24.39
C VAL A 89 0.05 -6.90 23.25
N SER A 90 1.08 -6.08 23.39
CA SER A 90 1.57 -5.27 22.28
C SER A 90 2.25 -6.15 21.23
N GLY A 91 1.97 -5.84 19.97
CA GLY A 91 2.55 -6.51 18.82
C GLY A 91 3.05 -5.51 17.79
N THR A 92 4.16 -5.83 17.15
CA THR A 92 4.76 -5.01 16.09
C THR A 92 5.03 -5.85 14.85
N LEU A 93 4.69 -5.33 13.67
CA LEU A 93 5.05 -5.87 12.37
C LEU A 93 5.88 -4.84 11.61
N THR A 94 6.98 -5.28 11.01
CA THR A 94 7.76 -4.46 10.06
C THR A 94 7.51 -4.99 8.67
N VAL A 95 7.10 -4.10 7.77
CA VAL A 95 6.75 -4.42 6.38
C VAL A 95 7.70 -3.67 5.44
N ALA A 96 8.37 -4.41 4.56
CA ALA A 96 9.09 -3.84 3.43
C ALA A 96 8.18 -3.78 2.20
N VAL A 97 8.31 -2.72 1.41
CA VAL A 97 7.65 -2.57 0.12
C VAL A 97 8.70 -2.55 -0.97
N THR A 98 8.53 -3.41 -1.96
CA THR A 98 9.44 -3.57 -3.11
C THR A 98 8.64 -3.56 -4.40
N ILE A 99 9.33 -3.47 -5.54
CA ILE A 99 8.70 -3.58 -6.85
C ILE A 99 9.13 -4.91 -7.47
N GLU A 100 8.17 -5.72 -7.88
CA GLU A 100 8.38 -6.96 -8.61
C GLU A 100 7.45 -7.00 -9.82
N GLU A 101 8.00 -7.26 -11.01
CA GLU A 101 7.24 -7.30 -12.27
C GLU A 101 6.38 -6.05 -12.54
N GLY A 102 6.87 -4.86 -12.13
CA GLY A 102 6.15 -3.60 -12.31
C GLY A 102 4.95 -3.41 -11.37
N GLN A 103 4.87 -4.21 -10.30
CA GLN A 103 3.83 -4.13 -9.27
C GLN A 103 4.43 -3.94 -7.88
N LEU A 104 3.68 -3.32 -6.98
CA LEU A 104 4.07 -3.24 -5.57
C LEU A 104 3.94 -4.61 -4.92
N LYS A 105 5.01 -5.04 -4.26
CA LYS A 105 5.04 -6.22 -3.40
C LYS A 105 5.34 -5.79 -1.97
N THR A 106 4.49 -6.23 -1.05
CA THR A 106 4.68 -6.01 0.38
C THR A 106 5.10 -7.31 1.05
N THR A 107 5.98 -7.22 2.05
CA THR A 107 6.48 -8.40 2.77
C THR A 107 6.76 -8.03 4.21
N VAL A 108 6.14 -8.74 5.16
CA VAL A 108 6.52 -8.66 6.57
C VAL A 108 7.93 -9.23 6.74
N THR A 109 8.87 -8.38 7.14
CA THR A 109 10.28 -8.73 7.38
C THR A 109 10.58 -9.03 8.84
N ALA A 110 9.77 -8.50 9.76
CA ALA A 110 9.87 -8.79 11.18
C ALA A 110 8.47 -8.80 11.83
N ALA A 111 8.28 -9.69 12.80
CA ALA A 111 7.08 -9.76 13.62
C ALA A 111 7.50 -9.99 15.07
N THR A 112 7.08 -9.09 15.96
CA THR A 112 7.33 -9.17 17.40
C THR A 112 5.97 -9.25 18.08
N ILE A 113 5.42 -10.45 18.15
CA ILE A 113 4.14 -10.76 18.79
C ILE A 113 4.31 -12.12 19.47
N GLU A 114 4.33 -12.23 20.81
CA GLU A 114 4.31 -13.52 21.54
C GLU A 114 5.18 -14.68 20.96
N SER A 115 6.37 -14.40 20.40
CA SER A 115 7.19 -15.39 19.69
C SER A 115 6.55 -16.02 18.43
N VAL A 116 5.59 -15.36 17.81
CA VAL A 116 5.01 -15.69 16.50
C VAL A 116 6.12 -15.66 15.45
N PRO A 117 6.45 -16.80 14.82
CA PRO A 117 7.46 -16.82 13.78
C PRO A 117 6.91 -16.19 12.51
N LEU A 118 7.79 -15.65 11.67
CA LEU A 118 7.43 -15.15 10.33
C LEU A 118 6.79 -16.22 9.43
N SER A 119 7.00 -17.50 9.74
CA SER A 119 6.39 -18.64 9.06
C SER A 119 4.97 -18.97 9.53
N ASP A 120 4.41 -18.22 10.49
CA ASP A 120 3.03 -18.40 10.95
C ASP A 120 2.06 -18.11 9.79
N THR A 121 1.09 -19.00 9.60
CA THR A 121 0.09 -18.90 8.52
C THR A 121 -0.63 -17.55 8.52
N ARG A 122 -0.81 -16.91 9.68
CA ARG A 122 -1.44 -15.59 9.77
C ARG A 122 -0.58 -14.49 9.16
N VAL A 123 0.76 -14.58 9.28
CA VAL A 123 1.70 -13.65 8.63
C VAL A 123 1.66 -13.86 7.12
N THR A 124 1.66 -15.11 6.65
CA THR A 124 1.51 -15.43 5.23
C THR A 124 0.19 -14.89 4.67
N GLN A 125 -0.94 -15.16 5.34
CA GLN A 125 -2.25 -14.66 4.93
C GLN A 125 -2.34 -13.13 5.00
N PHE A 126 -1.63 -12.49 5.93
CA PHE A 126 -1.55 -11.04 5.98
C PHE A 126 -0.75 -10.48 4.80
N ASN A 127 0.40 -11.08 4.46
CA ASN A 127 1.15 -10.73 3.26
C ASN A 127 0.30 -10.87 1.99
N GLU A 128 -0.44 -11.98 1.86
CA GLU A 128 -1.34 -12.20 0.72
C GLU A 128 -2.46 -11.16 0.67
N ARG A 129 -3.11 -10.86 1.80
CA ARG A 129 -4.18 -9.85 1.86
C ARG A 129 -3.67 -8.44 1.59
N LEU A 130 -2.48 -8.11 2.07
CA LEU A 130 -1.84 -6.82 1.83
C LEU A 130 -1.48 -6.70 0.34
N ALA A 131 -0.83 -7.72 -0.22
CA ALA A 131 -0.58 -7.81 -1.65
C ALA A 131 -1.88 -7.72 -2.47
N GLU A 132 -2.97 -8.36 -2.05
CA GLU A 132 -4.26 -8.26 -2.73
C GLU A 132 -4.91 -6.88 -2.58
N ALA A 133 -4.75 -6.19 -1.46
CA ALA A 133 -5.23 -4.82 -1.27
C ALA A 133 -4.52 -3.85 -2.22
N PHE A 134 -3.19 -3.96 -2.34
CA PHE A 134 -2.40 -3.20 -3.31
C PHE A 134 -2.72 -3.61 -4.75
N ALA A 135 -2.79 -4.92 -5.03
CA ALA A 135 -3.07 -5.45 -6.36
C ALA A 135 -4.49 -5.12 -6.81
N ARG A 136 -5.53 -5.14 -5.97
CA ARG A 136 -6.90 -4.72 -6.34
C ARG A 136 -6.98 -3.22 -6.64
N ARG A 137 -6.09 -2.42 -6.04
CA ARG A 137 -5.96 -1.00 -6.36
C ARG A 137 -5.27 -0.80 -7.71
N ALA A 138 -4.24 -1.59 -8.03
CA ALA A 138 -3.56 -1.57 -9.32
C ALA A 138 -4.34 -2.28 -10.45
N ALA A 139 -5.10 -3.33 -10.14
CA ALA A 139 -5.72 -4.22 -11.10
C ALA A 139 -7.04 -3.69 -11.69
N ARG A 140 -7.62 -2.63 -11.11
CA ARG A 140 -8.68 -1.88 -11.80
C ARG A 140 -8.19 -1.28 -13.12
N ASP A 141 -6.88 -1.13 -13.29
CA ASP A 141 -6.25 -0.47 -14.44
C ASP A 141 -5.34 -1.42 -15.25
N ARG A 142 -5.57 -2.74 -15.20
CA ARG A 142 -4.71 -3.76 -15.83
C ARG A 142 -4.41 -3.45 -17.30
N GLY A 143 -3.11 -3.33 -17.60
CA GLY A 143 -2.54 -3.12 -18.94
C GLY A 143 -2.10 -1.69 -19.23
N VAL A 144 -2.52 -0.72 -18.40
CA VAL A 144 -2.20 0.69 -18.59
C VAL A 144 -1.14 1.14 -17.59
N ILE A 145 -1.14 0.67 -16.35
CA ILE A 145 -0.31 1.24 -15.28
C ILE A 145 0.80 0.29 -14.82
N THR A 146 2.05 0.77 -14.79
CA THR A 146 3.25 0.07 -14.29
C THR A 146 3.89 0.87 -13.15
N VAL A 147 4.23 0.22 -12.04
CA VAL A 147 4.96 0.88 -10.93
C VAL A 147 6.44 0.96 -11.27
N LYS A 148 7.01 2.17 -11.23
CA LYS A 148 8.42 2.45 -11.56
C LYS A 148 9.30 2.66 -10.34
N ALA A 149 8.77 3.33 -9.32
CA ALA A 149 9.51 3.61 -8.09
C ALA A 149 8.58 3.62 -6.88
N VAL A 150 9.15 3.27 -5.73
CA VAL A 150 8.52 3.40 -4.43
C VAL A 150 9.53 4.02 -3.48
N THR A 151 9.10 5.05 -2.76
CA THR A 151 9.91 5.74 -1.75
C THR A 151 9.11 5.80 -0.47
N ILE A 152 9.74 5.41 0.64
CA ILE A 152 9.13 5.51 1.96
C ILE A 152 10.03 6.42 2.80
N THR A 153 9.47 7.53 3.24
CA THR A 153 10.13 8.48 4.15
C THR A 153 9.59 8.29 5.57
N ASP A 154 9.87 9.24 6.46
CA ASP A 154 9.30 9.29 7.81
C ASP A 154 7.82 9.72 7.84
N THR A 155 7.30 10.28 6.73
CA THR A 155 5.99 10.94 6.72
C THR A 155 5.18 10.63 5.47
N THR A 156 5.84 10.16 4.42
CA THR A 156 5.22 9.92 3.11
C THR A 156 5.59 8.57 2.54
N PHE A 157 4.60 7.97 1.90
CA PHE A 157 4.77 6.82 1.02
C PHE A 157 4.47 7.27 -0.40
N GLU A 158 5.49 7.28 -1.26
CA GLU A 158 5.41 7.76 -2.63
C GLU A 158 5.53 6.61 -3.61
N VAL A 159 4.67 6.61 -4.62
CA VAL A 159 4.67 5.62 -5.69
C VAL A 159 4.68 6.36 -7.02
N VAL A 160 5.70 6.10 -7.83
CA VAL A 160 5.75 6.57 -9.21
C VAL A 160 5.15 5.50 -10.09
N VAL A 161 4.09 5.84 -10.80
CA VAL A 161 3.41 4.95 -11.75
C VAL A 161 3.50 5.50 -13.15
N ASN A 162 3.64 4.63 -14.15
CA ASN A 162 3.61 4.97 -15.56
C ASN A 162 2.34 4.42 -16.20
N ALA A 163 1.52 5.31 -16.73
CA ALA A 163 0.33 4.98 -17.49
C ALA A 163 0.64 5.01 -19.00
N GLN A 164 0.62 3.85 -19.67
CA GLN A 164 0.71 3.71 -21.12
C GLN A 164 -0.65 3.41 -21.74
N ARG A 165 -0.90 4.00 -22.90
CA ARG A 165 -2.12 3.71 -23.67
C ARG A 165 -1.94 2.37 -24.38
N GLY A 166 -2.63 1.33 -23.90
CA GLY A 166 -2.78 0.06 -24.60
C GLY A 166 -3.51 0.18 -25.94
#